data_AF-A0A960E273-F1
#
_entry.id   AF-A0A960E273-F1
#
_cell.length_a   1.000
_cell.length_b   1.000
_cell.length_c   1.000
_cell.angle_alpha   90.00
_cell.angle_beta   90.00
_cell.angle_gamma   90.00
#
_symmetry.space_group_name_H-M   'P 1'
#
loop_
_entity.id
_entity.type
_entity.pdbx_description
1 polymer ?
#
loop_
_entity_poly.entity_id
_entity_poly.type
_entity_poly.pdbx_seq_one_letter_code
_entity_poly.pdbx_strand_id
1 'polypeptide(L)'
;MQDATEAPVDLAVDFMDLTDDRRLVTRTSDARAGFHPVVGSYAIVGDQDAEPRIARIVEVDEGAVVLEVLPEVDLPVDLNTMDETGMPWTFLHQAPDPSRITPGRHIVVGSGAVRAVAVVADVTAEGIVHVQPLAGPVEDHLHLLAGGPSDG
;
A
#
# COMPACT_ATOMS: atom_id res chain seq x y z
N MET A 1 7.02 -20.00 26.09
CA MET A 1 7.69 -18.68 26.16
C MET A 1 8.36 -18.51 24.81
N GLN A 2 7.83 -17.80 23.82
CA GLN A 2 6.65 -16.95 23.70
C GLN A 2 5.80 -17.45 22.52
N ASP A 3 4.49 -17.28 22.65
CA ASP A 3 3.50 -17.36 21.58
C ASP A 3 3.93 -16.33 20.51
N ALA A 4 4.53 -16.80 19.42
CA ALA A 4 4.79 -15.94 18.27
C ALA A 4 3.43 -15.63 17.68
N THR A 5 2.91 -14.43 17.92
CA THR A 5 1.79 -13.88 17.19
C THR A 5 2.13 -14.04 15.71
N GLU A 6 1.62 -15.09 15.06
CA GLU A 6 1.76 -15.31 13.63
C GLU A 6 1.33 -14.00 12.99
N ALA A 7 2.27 -13.26 12.41
CA ALA A 7 1.93 -12.08 11.65
C ALA A 7 0.88 -12.53 10.63
N PRO A 8 -0.30 -11.88 10.57
CA PRO A 8 -1.43 -12.35 9.76
C PRO A 8 -1.17 -12.04 8.28
N VAL A 9 -0.14 -12.66 7.70
CA VAL A 9 0.16 -12.55 6.28
C VAL A 9 -0.77 -13.48 5.50
N ASP A 10 -1.33 -12.96 4.41
CA ASP A 10 -2.21 -13.68 3.52
C ASP A 10 -1.43 -14.56 2.54
N LEU A 11 -0.24 -14.10 2.13
CA LEU A 11 0.71 -14.89 1.36
C LEU A 11 2.12 -14.80 1.97
N ALA A 12 2.76 -15.94 2.16
CA ALA A 12 4.19 -15.98 2.41
C ALA A 12 4.93 -15.62 1.11
N VAL A 13 5.84 -14.65 1.19
CA VAL A 13 6.67 -14.24 0.05
C VAL A 13 8.11 -14.13 0.48
N ASP A 14 9.03 -14.52 -0.40
CA ASP A 14 10.45 -14.34 -0.18
C ASP A 14 10.89 -13.01 -0.81
N PHE A 15 11.23 -12.02 0.01
CA PHE A 15 11.66 -10.71 -0.48
C PHE A 15 12.99 -10.76 -1.25
N MET A 16 13.76 -11.86 -1.20
CA MET A 16 14.94 -12.01 -2.05
C MET A 16 14.60 -12.21 -3.53
N ASP A 17 13.35 -12.60 -3.84
CA ASP A 17 12.84 -12.69 -5.21
C ASP A 17 12.29 -11.35 -5.73
N LEU A 18 12.33 -10.28 -4.92
CA LEU A 18 11.80 -8.97 -5.30
C LEU A 18 12.60 -8.43 -6.47
N THR A 19 11.93 -8.28 -7.60
CA THR A 19 12.49 -7.65 -8.80
C THR A 19 12.59 -6.14 -8.62
N ASP A 20 13.44 -5.48 -9.42
CA ASP A 20 13.60 -4.01 -9.42
C ASP A 20 12.26 -3.28 -9.67
N ASP A 21 11.37 -3.91 -10.45
CA ASP A 21 10.00 -3.47 -10.73
C ASP A 21 9.02 -3.68 -9.55
N ARG A 22 9.50 -4.04 -8.35
CA ARG A 22 8.71 -4.36 -7.16
C ARG A 22 7.71 -5.51 -7.35
N ARG A 23 7.96 -6.37 -8.34
CA ARG A 23 7.16 -7.58 -8.55
C ARG A 23 7.79 -8.76 -7.82
N LEU A 24 6.95 -9.51 -7.13
CA LEU A 24 7.24 -10.78 -6.50
C LEU A 24 6.40 -11.85 -7.17
N VAL A 25 7.02 -13.00 -7.43
CA VAL A 25 6.29 -14.20 -7.82
C VAL A 25 6.29 -15.15 -6.64
N THR A 26 5.11 -15.51 -6.16
CA THR A 26 4.94 -16.54 -5.12
C THR A 26 4.07 -17.67 -5.65
N ARG A 27 3.95 -18.77 -4.90
CA ARG A 27 3.07 -19.88 -5.30
C ARG A 27 1.70 -19.69 -4.71
N THR A 28 0.68 -20.18 -5.41
CA THR A 28 -0.68 -20.25 -4.85
C THR A 28 -0.75 -21.10 -3.58
N SER A 29 0.18 -22.05 -3.41
CA SER A 29 0.31 -22.88 -2.21
C SER A 29 0.84 -22.12 -0.98
N ASP A 30 1.51 -20.99 -1.17
CA ASP A 30 1.98 -20.11 -0.09
C ASP A 30 0.87 -19.17 0.42
N ALA A 31 -0.30 -19.19 -0.24
CA ALA A 31 -1.48 -18.52 0.26
C ALA A 31 -2.02 -19.21 1.51
N ARG A 32 -2.41 -18.40 2.49
CA ARG A 32 -3.07 -18.84 3.71
C ARG A 32 -4.29 -19.69 3.37
N ALA A 33 -4.53 -20.75 4.15
CA ALA A 33 -5.68 -21.63 3.95
C ALA A 33 -7.00 -20.83 3.97
N GLY A 34 -7.72 -20.83 2.84
CA GLY A 34 -8.96 -20.07 2.65
C GLY A 34 -8.79 -18.69 2.02
N PHE A 35 -7.56 -18.23 1.80
CA PHE A 35 -7.28 -17.04 1.01
C PHE A 35 -7.28 -17.40 -0.47
N HIS A 36 -8.15 -16.77 -1.24
CA HIS A 36 -8.20 -16.93 -2.69
C HIS A 36 -7.57 -15.69 -3.33
N PRO A 37 -6.34 -15.78 -3.87
CA PRO A 37 -5.74 -14.65 -4.57
C PRO A 37 -6.56 -14.35 -5.83
N VAL A 38 -7.11 -13.14 -5.90
CA VAL A 38 -7.85 -12.62 -7.05
C VAL A 38 -7.08 -11.44 -7.63
N VAL A 39 -6.93 -11.43 -8.95
CA VAL A 39 -6.32 -10.30 -9.67
C VAL A 39 -7.03 -8.99 -9.32
N GLY A 40 -6.26 -8.00 -8.89
CA GLY A 40 -6.75 -6.70 -8.45
C GLY A 40 -7.00 -6.57 -6.95
N SER A 41 -6.99 -7.66 -6.19
CA SER A 41 -7.08 -7.62 -4.72
C SER A 41 -5.73 -7.33 -4.07
N TYR A 42 -5.78 -6.86 -2.82
CA TYR A 42 -4.60 -6.63 -1.99
C TYR A 42 -4.47 -7.77 -0.97
N ALA A 43 -3.23 -8.18 -0.74
CA ALA A 43 -2.86 -9.21 0.21
C ALA A 43 -1.74 -8.66 1.10
N ILE A 44 -1.75 -9.02 2.38
CA ILE A 44 -0.59 -8.79 3.24
C ILE A 44 0.43 -9.87 2.92
N VAL A 45 1.62 -9.46 2.50
CA VAL A 45 2.72 -10.34 2.14
C VAL A 45 3.89 -10.11 3.08
N GLY A 46 4.52 -11.18 3.54
CA GLY A 46 5.67 -11.05 4.42
C GLY A 46 6.36 -12.37 4.65
N ASP A 47 7.48 -12.28 5.33
CA ASP A 47 8.25 -13.43 5.79
C ASP A 47 8.36 -13.40 7.32
N GLN A 48 8.71 -14.52 7.96
CA GLN A 48 8.88 -14.60 9.41
C GLN A 48 9.97 -13.65 9.94
N ASP A 49 10.93 -13.26 9.10
CA ASP A 49 12.04 -12.38 9.46
C ASP A 49 11.88 -10.93 8.94
N ALA A 50 10.84 -10.64 8.15
CA ALA A 50 10.65 -9.33 7.51
C ALA A 50 9.31 -8.66 7.90
N GLU A 51 9.30 -7.33 7.90
CA GLU A 51 8.08 -6.57 8.15
C GLU A 51 7.02 -6.86 7.06
N PRO A 52 5.76 -7.16 7.44
CA PRO A 52 4.71 -7.43 6.49
C PRO A 52 4.44 -6.19 5.64
N ARG A 53 4.34 -6.40 4.33
CA ARG A 53 4.05 -5.38 3.32
C ARG A 53 2.72 -5.66 2.64
N ILE A 54 2.08 -4.64 2.13
CA ILE A 54 0.88 -4.83 1.30
C ILE A 54 1.34 -5.08 -0.13
N ALA A 55 0.85 -6.13 -0.77
CA ALA A 55 1.04 -6.34 -2.20
C ALA A 55 -0.30 -6.45 -2.92
N ARG A 56 -0.31 -5.95 -4.15
CA ARG A 56 -1.45 -6.10 -5.05
C ARG A 56 -1.24 -7.32 -5.93
N ILE A 57 -2.26 -8.16 -6.05
CA ILE A 57 -2.22 -9.29 -6.97
C ILE A 57 -2.41 -8.75 -8.39
N VAL A 58 -1.35 -8.84 -9.20
CA VAL A 58 -1.35 -8.36 -10.59
C VAL A 58 -1.80 -9.47 -11.53
N GLU A 59 -1.36 -10.69 -11.26
CA GLU A 59 -1.66 -11.86 -12.09
C GLU A 59 -1.75 -13.11 -11.22
N VAL A 60 -2.64 -14.03 -11.58
CA VAL A 60 -2.79 -15.34 -10.94
C VAL A 60 -2.82 -16.38 -12.06
N ASP A 61 -1.89 -17.31 -12.02
CA ASP A 61 -1.75 -18.42 -12.97
C ASP A 61 -1.87 -19.77 -12.23
N GLU A 62 -1.80 -20.89 -12.96
CA GLU A 62 -1.92 -22.25 -12.39
C GLU A 62 -0.68 -22.62 -11.57
N GLY A 63 -0.65 -22.14 -10.32
CA GLY A 63 0.39 -22.44 -9.33
C GLY A 63 1.32 -21.26 -9.00
N ALA A 64 1.18 -20.13 -9.69
CA ALA A 64 1.98 -18.92 -9.47
C ALA A 64 1.08 -17.69 -9.32
N VAL A 65 1.44 -16.79 -8.41
CA VAL A 65 0.78 -15.52 -8.16
C VAL A 65 1.81 -14.43 -8.33
N VAL A 66 1.59 -13.55 -9.30
CA VAL A 66 2.41 -12.35 -9.47
C VAL A 66 1.80 -11.25 -8.62
N LEU A 67 2.57 -10.83 -7.63
CA LEU A 67 2.24 -9.78 -6.69
C LEU A 67 3.12 -8.58 -7.00
N GLU A 68 2.56 -7.38 -6.86
CA GLU A 68 3.31 -6.14 -6.89
C GLU A 68 3.31 -5.57 -5.49
N VAL A 69 4.49 -5.56 -4.85
CA VAL A 69 4.66 -5.04 -3.50
C VAL A 69 4.42 -3.54 -3.55
N LEU A 70 3.40 -3.09 -2.83
CA LEU A 70 3.13 -1.68 -2.71
C LEU A 70 4.24 -1.04 -1.86
N PRO A 71 4.65 0.18 -2.22
CA PRO A 71 5.58 0.91 -1.37
C PRO A 71 4.89 1.18 -0.03
N GLU A 72 5.68 1.21 1.05
CA GLU A 72 5.16 1.52 2.40
C GLU A 72 4.50 2.91 2.45
N VAL A 73 4.90 3.78 1.55
CA VAL A 73 4.36 5.11 1.33
C VAL A 73 4.13 5.29 -0.17
N ASP A 74 2.88 5.47 -0.58
CA ASP A 74 2.51 5.75 -1.98
C ASP A 74 3.01 7.12 -2.43
N LEU A 75 3.04 8.09 -1.51
CA LEU A 75 3.50 9.44 -1.79
C LEU A 75 4.25 10.01 -0.58
N PRO A 76 5.58 10.22 -0.69
CA PRO A 76 6.32 10.85 0.37
C PRO A 76 5.87 12.30 0.53
N VAL A 77 5.17 12.57 1.62
CA VAL A 77 4.71 13.90 2.00
C VAL A 77 5.23 14.19 3.40
N ASP A 78 5.74 15.39 3.58
CA ASP A 78 6.05 15.87 4.92
C ASP A 78 4.76 16.43 5.54
N LEU A 79 4.16 15.67 6.46
CA LEU A 79 2.90 16.05 7.13
C LEU A 79 3.03 17.33 7.98
N ASN A 80 4.24 17.81 8.25
CA ASN A 80 4.47 19.08 8.94
C ASN A 80 4.53 20.27 7.96
N THR A 81 4.70 19.99 6.66
CA THR A 81 4.83 20.99 5.61
C THR A 81 3.47 21.25 4.97
N MET A 82 2.83 22.35 5.38
CA MET A 82 1.53 22.79 4.86
C MET A 82 1.69 24.02 3.98
N ASP A 83 0.83 24.14 2.96
CA ASP A 83 0.78 25.32 2.09
C ASP A 83 -0.27 26.35 2.59
N GLU A 84 -0.56 27.39 1.80
CA GLU A 84 -1.57 28.41 2.13
C GLU A 84 -2.99 27.84 2.34
N THR A 85 -3.23 26.64 1.84
CA THR A 85 -4.48 25.88 2.02
C THR A 85 -4.59 25.21 3.39
N GLY A 86 -3.51 25.16 4.19
CA GLY A 86 -3.44 24.41 5.44
C GLY A 86 -3.41 22.89 5.25
N MET A 87 -3.20 22.42 4.02
CA MET A 87 -3.04 21.01 3.70
C MET A 87 -1.58 20.68 3.41
N PRO A 88 -1.11 19.48 3.81
CA PRO A 88 0.20 19.01 3.39
C PRO A 88 0.25 18.79 1.89
N TRP A 89 1.39 19.14 1.30
CA TRP A 89 1.60 19.10 -0.14
C TRP A 89 2.96 18.50 -0.48
N THR A 90 3.06 17.94 -1.67
CA THR A 90 4.31 17.38 -2.19
C THR A 90 4.25 17.33 -3.71
N PHE A 91 5.34 16.93 -4.34
CA PHE A 91 5.40 16.78 -5.78
C PHE A 91 5.09 15.34 -6.22
N LEU A 92 4.30 15.22 -7.27
CA LEU A 92 3.91 13.96 -7.92
C LEU A 92 5.13 13.12 -8.35
N HIS A 93 6.22 13.77 -8.77
CA HIS A 93 7.44 13.06 -9.18
C HIS A 93 8.17 12.38 -8.02
N GLN A 94 7.88 12.75 -6.77
CA GLN A 94 8.40 12.04 -5.60
C GLN A 94 7.64 10.74 -5.33
N ALA A 95 6.45 10.59 -5.91
CA ALA A 95 5.72 9.32 -5.84
C ALA A 95 6.51 8.25 -6.61
N PRO A 96 6.75 7.07 -6.01
CA PRO A 96 7.25 5.92 -6.76
C PRO A 96 6.31 5.53 -7.91
N ASP A 97 4.99 5.75 -7.76
CA ASP A 97 3.97 5.48 -8.77
C ASP A 97 3.05 6.69 -8.99
N PRO A 98 3.45 7.68 -9.81
CA PRO A 98 2.64 8.86 -10.06
C PRO A 98 1.28 8.53 -10.71
N SER A 99 1.18 7.41 -11.43
CA SER A 99 -0.07 6.93 -12.03
C SER A 99 -1.14 6.55 -10.99
N ARG A 100 -0.75 6.27 -9.74
CA ARG A 100 -1.68 5.93 -8.65
C ARG A 100 -2.17 7.16 -7.89
N ILE A 101 -1.46 8.28 -8.01
CA ILE A 101 -1.78 9.52 -7.32
C ILE A 101 -2.83 10.29 -8.13
N THR A 102 -4.08 9.89 -7.95
CA THR A 102 -5.23 10.49 -8.62
C THR A 102 -6.12 11.21 -7.61
N PRO A 103 -6.69 12.39 -7.95
CA PRO A 103 -7.58 13.11 -7.04
C PRO A 103 -8.79 12.25 -6.65
N GLY A 104 -9.12 12.25 -5.36
CA GLY A 104 -10.13 11.39 -4.74
C GLY A 104 -9.67 9.98 -4.37
N ARG A 105 -8.41 9.61 -4.66
CA ARG A 105 -7.84 8.31 -4.27
C ARG A 105 -7.30 8.37 -2.85
N HIS A 106 -7.55 7.33 -2.06
CA HIS A 106 -6.87 7.13 -0.78
C HIS A 106 -5.50 6.52 -1.03
N ILE A 107 -4.49 7.12 -0.43
CA ILE A 107 -3.08 6.74 -0.56
C ILE A 107 -2.41 6.80 0.80
N VAL A 108 -1.37 6.00 0.99
CA VAL A 108 -0.53 6.10 2.19
C VAL A 108 0.50 7.20 1.97
N VAL A 109 0.52 8.18 2.86
CA VAL A 109 1.42 9.31 2.81
C VAL A 109 2.25 9.40 4.08
N GLY A 110 3.47 9.89 3.97
CA GLY A 110 4.36 10.04 5.11
C GLY A 110 5.82 10.06 4.74
N SER A 111 6.69 10.00 5.74
CA SER A 111 8.14 9.94 5.54
C SER A 111 8.78 9.12 6.66
N GLY A 112 9.50 8.07 6.28
CA GLY A 112 10.15 7.15 7.21
C GLY A 112 9.15 6.49 8.17
N ALA A 113 9.32 6.74 9.47
CA ALA A 113 8.51 6.13 10.52
C ALA A 113 7.11 6.74 10.70
N VAL A 114 6.84 7.93 10.14
CA VAL A 114 5.55 8.62 10.27
C VAL A 114 4.72 8.35 9.03
N ARG A 115 3.59 7.66 9.21
CA ARG A 115 2.68 7.24 8.13
C ARG A 115 1.22 7.57 8.48
N ALA A 116 0.47 8.04 7.49
CA ALA A 116 -0.95 8.33 7.59
C ALA A 116 -1.64 7.98 6.27
N VAL A 117 -2.91 7.59 6.31
CA VAL A 117 -3.72 7.53 5.09
C VAL A 117 -4.19 8.94 4.78
N ALA A 118 -4.01 9.38 3.54
CA ALA A 118 -4.56 10.63 3.07
C ALA A 118 -5.34 10.41 1.78
N VAL A 119 -6.36 11.22 1.56
CA VAL A 119 -7.01 11.33 0.26
C VAL A 119 -6.29 12.40 -0.55
N VAL A 120 -6.03 12.11 -1.83
CA VAL A 120 -5.54 13.14 -2.76
C VAL A 120 -6.65 14.15 -2.96
N ALA A 121 -6.48 15.36 -2.41
CA ALA A 121 -7.46 16.42 -2.53
C ALA A 121 -7.44 17.01 -3.94
N ASP A 122 -6.25 17.31 -4.47
CA ASP A 122 -6.06 17.88 -5.79
C ASP A 122 -4.66 17.58 -6.34
N VAL A 123 -4.53 17.51 -7.66
CA VAL A 123 -3.24 17.41 -8.36
C VAL A 123 -3.17 18.52 -9.40
N THR A 124 -2.26 19.48 -9.19
CA THR A 124 -2.07 20.60 -10.10
C THR A 124 -1.35 20.15 -11.38
N ALA A 125 -1.50 20.94 -12.46
CA ALA A 125 -0.80 20.69 -13.72
C ALA A 125 0.74 20.78 -13.59
N GLU A 126 1.24 21.45 -12.55
CA GLU A 126 2.66 21.54 -12.21
C GLU A 126 3.16 20.29 -11.47
N GLY A 127 2.26 19.35 -11.18
CA GLY A 127 2.56 18.12 -10.44
C GLY A 127 2.62 18.34 -8.93
N ILE A 128 1.94 19.36 -8.40
CA ILE A 128 1.77 19.54 -6.95
C ILE A 128 0.55 18.73 -6.50
N VAL A 129 0.74 17.86 -5.54
CA VAL A 129 -0.29 17.00 -4.97
C VAL A 129 -0.64 17.54 -3.59
N HIS A 130 -1.87 18.01 -3.44
CA HIS A 130 -2.44 18.33 -2.13
C HIS A 130 -3.09 17.08 -1.57
N VAL A 131 -2.71 16.71 -0.34
CA VAL A 131 -3.29 15.54 0.33
C VAL A 131 -3.97 15.96 1.62
N GLN A 132 -5.10 15.32 1.90
CA GLN A 132 -5.83 15.53 3.13
C GLN A 132 -5.67 14.30 4.00
N PRO A 133 -4.80 14.33 5.02
CA PRO A 133 -4.61 13.21 5.93
C PRO A 133 -5.89 12.94 6.72
N LEU A 134 -6.28 11.68 6.77
CA LEU A 134 -7.36 11.21 7.61
C LEU A 134 -6.86 11.07 9.05
N ALA A 135 -7.73 11.41 10.00
CA ALA A 135 -7.42 11.27 11.42
C ALA A 135 -7.51 9.80 11.82
N GLY A 136 -6.34 9.19 12.10
CA GLY A 136 -6.24 7.83 12.64
C GLY A 136 -5.08 7.06 12.01
N PRO A 137 -4.70 5.92 12.62
CA PRO A 137 -3.62 5.08 12.08
C PRO A 137 -4.00 4.49 10.72
N VAL A 138 -2.98 4.15 9.91
CA VAL A 138 -3.17 3.50 8.59
C VAL A 138 -3.95 2.21 8.72
N GLU A 139 -3.71 1.46 9.79
CA GLU A 139 -4.34 0.19 10.12
C GLU A 139 -5.87 0.29 10.21
N ASP A 140 -6.39 1.41 10.72
CA ASP A 140 -7.84 1.66 10.81
C ASP A 140 -8.47 1.86 9.43
N HIS A 141 -7.70 2.37 8.47
CA HIS A 141 -8.18 2.81 7.15
C HIS A 141 -7.80 1.86 6.01
N LEU A 142 -7.24 0.68 6.31
CA LEU A 142 -6.90 -0.35 5.31
C LEU A 142 -8.10 -0.70 4.41
N HIS A 143 -9.30 -0.68 4.98
CA HIS A 143 -10.56 -0.92 4.26
C HIS A 143 -10.85 0.14 3.17
N LEU A 144 -10.34 1.38 3.30
CA LEU A 144 -10.49 2.43 2.29
C LEU A 144 -9.51 2.30 1.12
N LEU A 145 -8.36 1.66 1.35
CA LEU A 145 -7.33 1.43 0.34
C LEU A 145 -7.71 0.30 -0.63
N ALA A 146 -8.50 -0.68 -0.16
CA ALA A 146 -8.98 -1.80 -0.98
C ALA A 146 -10.05 -1.41 -2.02
N GLY A 147 -10.75 -0.29 -1.81
CA GLY A 147 -11.70 0.30 -2.76
C GLY A 147 -13.10 -0.32 -2.75
N GLY A 148 -14.06 0.37 -2.12
CA GLY A 148 -15.50 0.16 -2.30
C GLY A 148 -16.30 0.33 -0.99
N PRO A 149 -17.46 1.02 -1.00
CA PRO A 149 -18.23 1.33 0.19
C PRO A 149 -18.78 0.05 0.82
N SER A 150 -18.50 -0.14 2.10
CA SER A 150 -19.35 -1.00 2.94
C SER A 150 -20.64 -0.23 3.20
N ASP A 151 -21.61 -0.38 2.30
CA ASP A 151 -23.02 0.02 2.49
C ASP A 151 -23.68 -0.96 3.48
N GLY A 152 -24.36 -0.41 4.50
CA GLY A 152 -25.25 -1.14 5.41
C GLY A 152 -25.20 -0.70 6.86
#